data_AF-A0A2D9KN18-F1
#
_entry.id   AF-A0A2D9KN18-F1
#
_cell.length_a   1.000
_cell.length_b   1.000
_cell.length_c   1.000
_cell.angle_alpha   90.00
_cell.angle_beta   90.00
_cell.angle_gamma   90.00
#
_symmetry.space_group_name_H-M   'P 1'
#
loop_
_entity.id
_entity.type
_entity.pdbx_description
1 polymer ?
#
loop_
_entity_poly.entity_id
_entity_poly.type
_entity_poly.pdbx_seq_one_letter_code
_entity_poly.pdbx_strand_id
1 'polypeptide(L)'
;MVLSLERTICYEFGTEFGTPTGAIAIDDLVLAKSSNWGSTAEVVDAPFDQSNFEMYPNPANDQVIVNIRGFETLQLFDLRGRVVLEKEVNGAGLVGIDTGGLASGIYSV
;
A
#
# COMPACT_ATOMS: atom_id res chain seq x y z
N MET A 1 -29.64 -14.06 -20.26
CA MET A 1 -29.20 -15.30 -19.59
C MET A 1 -27.69 -15.22 -19.48
N VAL A 2 -27.15 -14.90 -18.29
CA VAL A 2 -25.69 -14.75 -18.08
C VAL A 2 -25.18 -16.06 -17.50
N LEU A 3 -24.30 -16.74 -18.24
CA LEU A 3 -23.62 -17.95 -17.77
C LEU A 3 -22.53 -17.55 -16.78
N SER A 4 -22.69 -17.94 -15.51
CA SER A 4 -21.64 -17.83 -14.51
C SER A 4 -20.56 -18.88 -14.80
N LEU A 5 -19.32 -18.44 -15.02
CA LEU A 5 -18.16 -19.32 -15.16
C LEU A 5 -17.51 -19.45 -13.79
N GLU A 6 -17.81 -20.54 -13.08
CA GLU A 6 -17.04 -20.95 -11.91
C GLU A 6 -15.68 -21.47 -12.39
N ARG A 7 -14.59 -20.97 -11.80
CA ARG A 7 -13.22 -21.39 -12.10
C ARG A 7 -12.60 -21.96 -10.84
N THR A 8 -12.26 -23.24 -10.87
CA THR A 8 -11.57 -23.96 -9.79
C THR A 8 -10.09 -24.03 -10.09
N ILE A 9 -9.25 -23.74 -9.10
CA ILE A 9 -7.80 -23.99 -9.18
C ILE A 9 -7.57 -25.39 -8.61
N CYS A 10 -7.19 -26.34 -9.46
CA CYS A 10 -6.81 -27.69 -9.04
C CYS A 10 -5.32 -27.73 -8.72
N TYR A 11 -4.96 -28.35 -7.60
CA TYR A 11 -3.59 -28.63 -7.21
C TYR A 11 -3.49 -30.11 -6.83
N GLU A 12 -2.36 -30.75 -7.15
CA GLU A 12 -2.08 -32.13 -6.78
C GLU A 12 -0.84 -32.15 -5.87
N PHE A 13 -0.94 -32.84 -4.74
CA PHE A 13 0.22 -33.10 -3.90
C PHE A 13 1.04 -34.23 -4.51
N GLY A 14 2.35 -34.04 -4.67
CA GLY A 14 3.26 -35.12 -5.05
C GLY A 14 3.24 -36.25 -4.01
N THR A 15 3.27 -37.50 -4.46
CA THR A 15 3.25 -38.68 -3.58
C THR A 15 4.60 -38.97 -2.90
N GLU A 16 5.58 -38.08 -3.08
CA GLU A 16 6.98 -38.23 -2.66
C GLU A 16 7.19 -38.21 -1.14
N PHE A 17 6.18 -37.84 -0.35
CA PHE A 17 6.27 -37.77 1.12
C PHE A 17 5.10 -38.41 1.90
N GLY A 18 4.35 -39.33 1.29
CA GLY A 18 3.27 -40.08 1.96
C GLY A 18 1.86 -39.51 1.72
N THR A 19 0.87 -39.95 2.50
CA THR A 19 -0.51 -39.46 2.40
C THR A 19 -0.53 -37.95 2.66
N PRO A 20 -0.99 -37.12 1.72
CA PRO A 20 -0.99 -35.66 1.90
C PRO A 20 -2.03 -35.27 2.97
N THR A 21 -1.57 -35.11 4.21
CA THR A 21 -2.36 -34.53 5.31
C THR A 21 -1.92 -33.09 5.61
N GLY A 22 -1.44 -32.37 4.59
CA GLY A 22 -0.92 -31.01 4.74
C GLY A 22 -2.00 -29.93 4.61
N ALA A 23 -1.84 -28.84 5.35
CA ALA A 23 -2.55 -27.59 5.10
C ALA A 23 -1.67 -26.66 4.24
N ILE A 24 -2.28 -25.96 3.29
CA ILE A 24 -1.61 -24.87 2.55
C ILE A 24 -2.06 -23.57 3.21
N ALA A 25 -1.14 -22.85 3.84
CA ALA A 25 -1.36 -21.47 4.25
C ALA A 25 -0.90 -20.57 3.10
N ILE A 26 -1.81 -19.74 2.59
CA ILE A 26 -1.50 -18.72 1.60
C ILE A 26 -1.70 -17.37 2.30
N ASP A 27 -0.63 -16.58 2.40
CA ASP A 27 -0.65 -15.27 3.08
C ASP A 27 -1.14 -14.19 2.11
N ASP A 28 -0.52 -14.10 0.93
CA ASP A 28 -0.78 -13.03 -0.06
C ASP A 28 -1.10 -13.57 -1.47
N LEU A 29 -2.30 -14.13 -1.68
CA LEU A 29 -2.75 -14.53 -3.03
C LEU A 29 -3.30 -13.34 -3.82
N VAL A 30 -2.59 -12.91 -4.86
CA VAL A 30 -3.09 -11.90 -5.82
C VAL A 30 -3.52 -12.58 -7.13
N LEU A 31 -4.82 -12.46 -7.47
CA LEU A 31 -5.38 -12.96 -8.73
C LEU A 31 -5.58 -11.81 -9.72
N ALA A 32 -4.61 -11.60 -10.62
CA ALA A 32 -4.75 -10.64 -11.71
C ALA A 32 -5.43 -11.30 -12.93
N LYS A 33 -6.52 -10.70 -13.42
CA LYS A 33 -7.20 -11.17 -14.64
C LYS A 33 -6.47 -10.64 -15.87
N SER A 34 -5.47 -11.39 -16.35
CA SER A 34 -4.88 -11.14 -17.66
C SER A 34 -5.74 -11.76 -18.76
N SER A 35 -6.08 -10.98 -19.80
CA SER A 35 -6.72 -11.50 -21.01
C SER A 35 -5.76 -12.34 -21.87
N ASN A 36 -4.47 -12.33 -21.54
CA ASN A 36 -3.44 -13.05 -22.27
C ASN A 36 -2.81 -14.11 -21.36
N TRP A 37 -3.05 -15.38 -21.69
CA TRP A 37 -2.35 -16.51 -21.10
C TRP A 37 -0.84 -16.33 -21.35
N GLY A 38 -0.06 -16.13 -20.29
CA GLY A 38 1.40 -15.97 -20.39
C GLY A 38 1.92 -14.53 -20.54
N SER A 39 1.09 -13.49 -20.36
CA SER A 39 1.64 -12.15 -20.14
C SER A 39 2.24 -12.07 -18.73
N THR A 40 3.57 -11.96 -18.66
CA THR A 40 4.29 -11.40 -17.53
C THR A 40 3.94 -9.92 -17.44
N ALA A 41 2.72 -9.61 -17.00
CA ALA A 41 2.48 -8.31 -16.42
C ALA A 41 3.29 -8.30 -15.13
N GLU A 42 4.54 -7.83 -15.21
CA GLU A 42 5.21 -7.32 -14.02
C GLU A 42 4.26 -6.27 -13.48
N VAL A 43 3.68 -6.55 -12.31
CA VAL A 43 3.20 -5.47 -11.46
C VAL A 43 4.47 -4.71 -11.12
N VAL A 44 4.76 -3.67 -11.92
CA VAL A 44 5.80 -2.69 -11.59
C VAL A 44 5.22 -1.86 -10.46
N ASP A 45 5.24 -2.45 -9.27
CA ASP A 45 5.21 -1.68 -8.05
C ASP A 45 6.54 -0.95 -8.04
N ALA A 46 6.57 0.30 -8.53
CA ALA A 46 7.75 1.13 -8.36
C ALA A 46 7.94 1.25 -6.85
N PRO A 47 8.96 0.62 -6.26
CA PRO A 47 9.08 0.54 -4.83
C PRO A 47 9.10 1.96 -4.28
N PHE A 48 8.27 2.22 -3.27
CA PHE A 48 8.33 3.49 -2.56
C PHE A 48 9.76 3.68 -2.04
N ASP A 49 10.48 4.62 -2.64
CA ASP A 49 11.84 4.92 -2.24
C ASP A 49 11.80 5.78 -0.99
N GLN A 50 11.91 5.10 0.16
CA GLN A 50 11.93 5.71 1.48
C GLN A 50 13.01 6.80 1.61
N SER A 51 14.07 6.78 0.81
CA SER A 51 15.10 7.83 0.85
C SER A 51 14.59 9.21 0.39
N ASN A 52 13.44 9.26 -0.28
CA ASN A 52 12.79 10.50 -0.72
C ASN A 52 11.77 11.04 0.31
N PHE A 53 11.59 10.36 1.44
CA PHE A 53 10.63 10.72 2.48
C PHE A 53 11.21 10.54 3.89
N GLU A 54 11.40 11.64 4.60
CA GLU A 54 11.82 11.62 6.00
C GLU A 54 10.83 12.45 6.83
N MET A 55 10.42 11.93 7.99
CA MET A 55 9.49 12.61 8.89
C MET A 55 10.13 12.85 10.26
N TYR A 56 10.05 14.08 10.73
CA TYR A 56 10.54 14.55 12.01
C TYR A 56 9.36 15.08 12.84
N PRO A 57 8.75 14.25 13.68
CA PRO A 57 7.67 14.71 14.56
C PRO A 57 8.23 15.67 15.61
N ASN A 58 7.56 16.81 15.81
CA ASN A 58 7.85 17.73 16.92
C ASN A 58 6.76 17.60 17.99
N PRO A 59 7.02 16.93 19.13
CA PRO A 59 6.03 16.68 20.17
C PRO A 59 5.50 17.94 20.90
N ALA A 60 6.15 19.10 20.72
CA ALA A 60 5.86 20.29 21.52
C ALA A 60 4.87 21.27 20.89
N ASN A 61 4.73 21.26 19.55
CA ASN A 61 4.08 22.36 18.81
C ASN A 61 2.99 21.91 17.83
N ASP A 62 2.41 20.72 18.02
CA ASP A 62 1.44 20.13 17.09
C ASP A 62 1.89 20.24 15.62
N GLN A 63 3.18 20.05 15.37
CA GLN A 63 3.77 20.18 14.05
C GLN A 63 4.61 18.97 13.70
N VAL A 64 4.55 18.58 12.44
CA VAL A 64 5.40 17.53 11.86
C VAL A 64 6.19 18.16 10.73
N ILE A 65 7.50 17.96 10.74
CA ILE A 65 8.36 18.40 9.65
C ILE A 65 8.59 17.20 8.74
N VAL A 66 8.33 17.35 7.45
CA VAL A 66 8.57 16.32 6.44
C VAL A 66 9.60 16.84 5.45
N ASN A 67 10.65 16.06 5.19
CA ASN A 67 11.58 16.28 4.10
C ASN A 67 11.18 15.34 2.95
N ILE A 68 10.80 15.94 1.83
CA ILE A 68 10.11 15.27 0.73
C ILE A 68 10.72 15.72 -0.60
N ARG A 69 10.99 14.76 -1.50
CA ARG A 69 11.59 15.01 -2.83
C ARG A 69 10.85 14.23 -3.91
N GLY A 70 10.59 14.86 -5.05
CA GLY A 70 9.95 14.19 -6.19
C GLY A 70 8.44 13.99 -6.08
N PHE A 71 7.79 14.70 -5.15
CA PHE A 71 6.33 14.67 -4.95
C PHE A 71 5.74 16.08 -5.07
N GLU A 72 4.54 16.18 -5.64
CA GLU A 72 3.83 17.46 -5.82
C GLU A 72 2.88 17.77 -4.67
N THR A 73 2.31 16.74 -4.07
CA THR A 73 1.27 16.86 -3.04
C THR A 73 1.54 15.88 -1.90
N LEU A 74 1.23 16.31 -0.69
CA LEU A 74 1.21 15.50 0.52
C LEU A 74 -0.21 15.46 1.06
N GLN A 75 -0.71 14.26 1.35
CA GLN A 75 -2.05 14.05 1.91
C GLN A 75 -1.94 13.26 3.21
N LEU A 76 -2.74 13.61 4.21
CA LEU A 76 -2.90 12.79 5.41
C LEU A 76 -4.27 12.13 5.40
N PHE A 77 -4.29 10.85 5.76
CA PHE A 77 -5.49 10.03 5.82
C PHE A 77 -5.74 9.57 7.25
N ASP A 78 -7.01 9.60 7.68
CA ASP A 78 -7.41 8.90 8.90
C ASP A 78 -7.52 7.37 8.67
N LEU A 79 -7.74 6.61 9.75
CA LEU A 79 -7.93 5.14 9.69
C LEU A 79 -9.13 4.69 8.84
N ARG A 80 -10.00 5.62 8.43
CA ARG A 80 -11.16 5.35 7.56
C ARG A 80 -10.85 5.67 6.10
N GLY A 81 -9.61 6.07 5.78
CA GLY A 81 -9.16 6.45 4.45
C GLY A 81 -9.63 7.84 4.00
N ARG A 82 -10.09 8.70 4.93
CA ARG A 82 -10.52 10.06 4.59
C ARG A 82 -9.32 10.99 4.59
N VAL A 83 -9.18 11.81 3.54
CA VAL A 83 -8.21 12.91 3.51
C VAL A 83 -8.60 13.94 4.57
N VAL A 84 -7.71 14.17 5.53
CA VAL A 84 -7.90 15.15 6.62
C VAL A 84 -7.02 16.39 6.45
N LEU A 85 -5.95 16.27 5.67
CA LEU A 85 -5.07 17.38 5.31
C LEU A 85 -4.50 17.14 3.91
N GLU A 86 -4.39 18.20 3.12
CA GLU A 86 -3.73 18.19 1.82
C GLU A 86 -2.85 19.42 1.70
N LYS A 87 -1.64 19.24 1.18
CA LYS A 87 -0.65 20.31 1.01
C LYS A 87 0.17 20.11 -0.25
N GLU A 88 0.28 21.15 -1.07
CA GLU A 88 1.23 21.19 -2.18
C GLU A 88 2.65 21.39 -1.65
N VAL A 89 3.60 20.59 -2.16
CA VAL A 89 5.00 20.54 -1.71
C VAL A 89 6.02 20.78 -2.84
N ASN A 90 5.55 20.91 -4.10
CA ASN A 90 6.33 21.41 -5.25
C ASN A 90 7.74 20.81 -5.41
N GLY A 91 7.88 19.50 -5.21
CA GLY A 91 8.99 18.71 -5.76
C GLY A 91 10.28 18.63 -4.95
N ALA A 92 10.55 19.49 -3.96
CA ALA A 92 11.68 19.31 -3.03
C ALA A 92 11.64 20.28 -1.83
N GLY A 93 11.74 19.74 -0.61
CA GLY A 93 12.13 20.55 0.55
C GLY A 93 11.63 20.05 1.90
N LEU A 94 11.94 20.84 2.92
CA LEU A 94 11.40 20.72 4.28
C LEU A 94 10.06 21.44 4.35
N VAL A 95 9.01 20.70 4.67
CA VAL A 95 7.63 21.19 4.79
C VAL A 95 7.15 20.98 6.22
N GLY A 96 6.74 22.07 6.87
CA GLY A 96 6.04 22.01 8.14
C GLY A 96 4.56 21.74 7.92
N ILE A 97 4.01 20.74 8.62
CA ILE A 97 2.60 20.37 8.62
C ILE A 97 2.04 20.74 9.99
N ASP A 98 1.00 21.57 9.99
CA ASP A 98 0.24 21.88 11.19
C ASP A 98 -0.79 20.77 11.45
N THR A 99 -0.71 20.17 12.63
CA THR A 99 -1.57 19.08 13.09
C THR A 99 -2.48 19.50 14.25
N GLY A 100 -2.41 20.75 14.73
CA GLY A 100 -3.15 21.21 15.91
C GLY A 100 -4.67 21.21 15.74
N GLY A 101 -5.17 21.22 14.50
CA GLY A 101 -6.59 21.08 14.19
C GLY A 101 -7.07 19.63 14.06
N LEU A 102 -6.17 18.65 14.12
CA LEU A 102 -6.50 17.23 13.97
C LEU A 102 -6.81 16.60 15.33
N ALA A 103 -7.78 15.68 15.36
CA ALA A 103 -8.04 14.90 16.57
C ALA A 103 -6.86 13.98 16.89
N SER A 104 -6.61 13.69 18.16
CA SER A 104 -5.59 12.71 18.53
C SER A 104 -5.93 11.32 17.97
N GLY A 105 -5.01 10.71 17.22
CA GLY A 105 -5.25 9.46 16.52
C GLY A 105 -4.07 9.01 15.67
N ILE A 106 -4.27 7.92 14.92
CA ILE A 106 -3.29 7.38 13.97
C ILE A 106 -3.66 7.86 12.57
N TYR A 107 -2.65 8.30 11.83
CA TYR A 107 -2.78 8.82 10.47
C TYR A 107 -1.79 8.12 9.54
N SER A 108 -2.18 7.95 8.28
CA SER A 108 -1.29 7.54 7.20
C SER A 108 -0.98 8.75 6.33
N VAL A 109 0.18 8.73 5.68
CA VAL A 109 0.57 9.67 4.64
C VAL A 109 0.76 8.93 3.32
#